data_AF-A0A2E0SEY6-F1
#
_entry.id   AF-A0A2E0SEY6-F1
#
_cell.length_a   1.000
_cell.length_b   1.000
_cell.length_c   1.000
_cell.angle_alpha   90.00
_cell.angle_beta   90.00
_cell.angle_gamma   90.00
#
_symmetry.space_group_name_H-M   'P 1'
#
loop_
_entity.id
_entity.type
_entity.pdbx_description
1 polymer ?
#
loop_
_entity_poly.entity_id
_entity_poly.type
_entity_poly.pdbx_seq_one_letter_code
_entity_poly.pdbx_strand_id
1 'polypeptide(L)'
;MDKISDTRRHEKFMMPSITFQHYKRKVVVTETYQDIIAQLVVARHKQKLSQEELAYKIGCAKSLVHKWEQYKRVPSGFLLACWLDALGLKVKVHKKTIIK
;
A
#
# COMPACT_ATOMS: atom_id res chain seq x y z
N MET A 1 -30.10 35.43 8.51
CA MET A 1 -29.71 34.06 8.92
C MET A 1 -29.20 33.36 7.69
N ASP A 2 -28.03 32.72 7.76
CA ASP A 2 -27.74 31.42 7.16
C ASP A 2 -26.26 31.09 7.43
N LYS A 3 -26.04 30.38 8.54
CA LYS A 3 -24.77 29.72 8.85
C LYS A 3 -24.91 28.27 8.38
N ILE A 4 -24.26 27.90 7.28
CA ILE A 4 -23.93 26.50 7.01
C ILE A 4 -22.43 26.45 6.85
N SER A 5 -21.77 26.28 8.00
CA SER A 5 -20.35 26.04 8.14
C SER A 5 -19.99 24.69 7.53
N ASP A 6 -19.11 24.75 6.54
CA ASP A 6 -18.27 23.66 6.07
C ASP A 6 -17.58 22.95 7.25
N THR A 7 -18.13 21.81 7.66
CA THR A 7 -17.61 21.00 8.76
C THR A 7 -17.60 19.52 8.38
N ARG A 8 -16.95 19.17 7.25
CA ARG A 8 -16.75 17.75 6.87
C ARG A 8 -15.38 17.46 6.26
N ARG A 9 -14.29 17.86 6.94
CA ARG A 9 -12.93 17.47 6.50
C ARG A 9 -11.97 16.98 7.60
N HIS A 10 -12.37 16.90 8.86
CA HIS A 10 -11.44 16.57 9.95
C HIS A 10 -11.95 15.42 10.85
N GLU A 11 -12.54 14.39 10.25
CA GLU A 11 -12.60 13.09 10.93
C GLU A 11 -11.45 12.23 10.40
N LYS A 12 -10.35 12.30 11.16
CA LYS A 12 -9.19 11.44 11.06
C LYS A 12 -9.68 10.00 11.20
N PHE A 13 -9.89 9.34 10.08
CA PHE A 13 -10.26 7.93 10.00
C PHE A 13 -9.15 7.15 10.68
N MET A 14 -9.34 6.83 11.97
CA MET A 14 -8.44 6.01 12.77
C MET A 14 -8.52 4.60 12.20
N MET A 15 -7.75 4.33 11.14
CA MET A 15 -7.60 2.98 10.62
C MET A 15 -6.99 2.13 11.72
N PRO A 16 -7.55 0.94 12.01
CA PRO A 16 -6.97 0.05 13.00
C PRO A 16 -5.51 -0.21 12.61
N SER A 17 -4.58 -0.03 13.56
CA SER A 17 -3.16 -0.28 13.35
C SER A 17 -2.94 -1.74 12.93
N ILE A 18 -2.81 -1.98 11.63
CA ILE A 18 -2.52 -3.30 11.10
C ILE A 18 -1.10 -3.65 11.52
N THR A 19 -0.92 -4.83 12.09
CA THR A 19 0.39 -5.34 12.51
C THR A 19 0.75 -6.55 11.66
N PHE A 20 2.01 -6.67 11.25
CA PHE A 20 2.45 -7.86 10.53
C PHE A 20 2.42 -9.09 11.44
N GLN A 21 1.64 -10.10 11.07
CA GLN A 21 1.33 -11.27 11.91
C GLN A 21 2.51 -12.22 12.16
N HIS A 22 3.57 -12.15 11.34
CA HIS A 22 4.68 -13.12 11.36
C HIS A 22 6.05 -12.52 11.71
N TYR A 23 6.09 -11.30 12.26
CA TYR A 23 7.35 -10.70 12.71
C TYR A 23 7.59 -11.06 14.18
N LYS A 24 8.83 -11.47 14.52
CA LYS A 24 9.25 -11.75 15.91
C LYS A 24 9.00 -10.57 16.86
N ARG A 25 9.01 -9.35 16.32
CA ARG A 25 8.65 -8.11 17.02
C ARG A 25 7.36 -7.58 16.41
N LYS A 26 6.50 -6.95 17.21
CA LYS A 26 5.31 -6.26 16.73
C LYS A 26 5.75 -5.10 15.82
N VAL A 27 5.62 -5.29 14.51
CA VAL A 27 5.90 -4.25 13.51
C VAL A 27 4.57 -3.67 13.06
N VAL A 28 4.38 -2.37 13.34
CA VAL A 28 3.22 -1.61 12.88
C VAL A 28 3.41 -1.31 11.40
N VAL A 29 2.36 -1.54 10.62
CA VAL A 29 2.33 -1.11 9.22
C VAL A 29 2.25 0.41 9.20
N THR A 30 3.25 1.08 8.62
CA THR A 30 3.27 2.54 8.56
C THR A 30 2.26 3.06 7.54
N GLU A 31 1.73 4.27 7.76
CA GLU A 31 0.86 4.97 6.80
C GLU A 31 1.53 5.05 5.41
N THR A 32 2.84 5.37 5.37
CA THR A 32 3.61 5.41 4.13
C THR A 32 3.59 4.09 3.37
N TYR A 33 3.69 2.94 4.07
CA TYR A 33 3.62 1.65 3.42
C TYR A 33 2.21 1.33 2.93
N GLN A 34 1.17 1.67 3.71
CA GLN A 34 -0.21 1.51 3.28
C GLN A 34 -0.49 2.29 1.99
N ASP A 35 -0.05 3.55 1.94
CA ASP A 35 -0.22 4.41 0.77
C ASP A 35 0.47 3.87 -0.48
N ILE A 36 1.69 3.31 -0.32
CA ILE A 36 2.41 2.67 -1.44
C ILE A 36 1.60 1.49 -1.97
N ILE A 37 1.22 0.55 -1.11
CA ILE A 37 0.49 -0.66 -1.53
C ILE A 37 -0.89 -0.31 -2.12
N ALA A 38 -1.62 0.63 -1.52
CA ALA A 38 -2.91 1.08 -2.03
C ALA A 38 -2.79 1.64 -3.47
N GLN A 39 -1.76 2.43 -3.76
CA GLN A 39 -1.49 2.93 -5.11
C GLN A 39 -1.18 1.80 -6.11
N LEU A 40 -0.40 0.79 -5.68
CA LEU A 40 -0.09 -0.37 -6.53
C LEU A 40 -1.35 -1.21 -6.82
N VAL A 41 -2.22 -1.42 -5.83
CA VAL A 41 -3.49 -2.14 -6.00
C VAL A 41 -4.42 -1.39 -6.95
N VAL A 42 -4.55 -0.07 -6.79
CA VAL A 42 -5.34 0.77 -7.69
C VAL A 42 -4.80 0.69 -9.13
N ALA A 43 -3.48 0.73 -9.32
CA ALA A 43 -2.87 0.59 -10.63
C ALA A 43 -3.13 -0.80 -11.25
N ARG A 44 -3.01 -1.88 -10.47
CA ARG A 44 -3.36 -3.25 -10.91
C ARG A 44 -4.81 -3.32 -11.38
N HIS A 45 -5.74 -2.76 -10.60
CA HIS A 45 -7.16 -2.72 -10.95
C HIS A 45 -7.45 -1.92 -12.22
N LYS A 46 -6.78 -0.77 -12.42
CA LYS A 46 -6.90 0.03 -13.65
C LYS A 46 -6.45 -0.74 -14.90
N GLN A 47 -5.46 -1.62 -14.75
CA GLN A 47 -4.98 -2.50 -15.81
C GLN A 47 -5.81 -3.80 -15.94
N LYS A 48 -6.84 -4.00 -15.11
CA LYS A 48 -7.68 -5.21 -15.06
C LYS A 48 -6.89 -6.51 -14.84
N LEU A 49 -5.72 -6.43 -14.20
CA LEU A 49 -4.90 -7.60 -13.88
C LEU A 49 -5.42 -8.28 -12.61
N SER A 50 -5.55 -9.60 -12.64
CA SER A 50 -5.73 -10.42 -11.44
C SER A 50 -4.44 -10.47 -10.61
N GLN A 51 -4.56 -10.90 -9.35
CA GLN A 51 -3.37 -11.16 -8.51
C GLN A 51 -2.47 -12.25 -9.10
N GLU A 52 -3.04 -13.19 -9.85
CA GLU A 52 -2.31 -14.29 -10.48
C GLU A 52 -1.50 -13.82 -11.69
N GLU A 53 -2.12 -13.04 -12.57
CA GLU A 53 -1.41 -12.44 -13.71
C GLU A 53 -0.30 -11.50 -13.27
N LEU A 54 -0.54 -10.72 -12.20
CA LEU A 54 0.50 -9.89 -11.61
C LEU A 54 1.65 -10.75 -11.04
N ALA A 55 1.33 -11.82 -10.30
CA ALA A 55 2.35 -12.71 -9.74
C ALA A 55 3.20 -13.36 -10.85
N TYR A 56 2.56 -13.76 -11.95
CA TYR A 56 3.24 -14.27 -13.14
C TYR A 56 4.20 -13.22 -13.74
N LYS A 57 3.74 -11.97 -13.91
CA LYS A 57 4.59 -10.86 -14.40
C LYS A 57 5.78 -10.54 -13.48
N ILE A 58 5.60 -10.64 -12.16
CA ILE A 58 6.66 -10.43 -11.17
C ILE A 58 7.63 -11.63 -11.11
N GLY A 59 7.18 -12.83 -11.47
CA GLY A 59 7.93 -14.07 -11.28
C GLY A 59 7.87 -14.58 -9.84
N CYS A 60 6.70 -14.49 -9.18
CA CYS A 60 6.53 -14.94 -7.80
C CYS A 60 5.25 -15.76 -7.60
N ALA A 61 5.10 -16.38 -6.42
CA ALA A 61 3.89 -17.12 -6.09
C ALA A 61 2.70 -16.17 -5.86
N LYS A 62 1.52 -16.49 -6.40
CA LYS A 62 0.24 -15.75 -6.19
C LYS A 62 -0.05 -15.46 -4.71
N SER A 63 0.28 -16.39 -3.82
CA SER A 63 0.08 -16.24 -2.38
C SER A 63 0.87 -15.08 -1.77
N LEU A 64 1.96 -14.64 -2.40
CA LEU A 64 2.73 -13.47 -1.99
C LEU A 64 2.00 -12.18 -2.31
N VAL A 65 1.50 -12.02 -3.54
CA VAL A 65 0.69 -10.85 -3.95
C VAL A 65 -0.52 -10.69 -3.04
N HIS A 66 -1.26 -11.78 -2.79
CA HIS A 66 -2.39 -11.76 -1.84
C HIS A 66 -1.98 -11.27 -0.45
N LYS A 67 -0.85 -11.75 0.10
CA LYS A 67 -0.36 -11.34 1.41
C LYS A 67 0.15 -9.89 1.44
N TRP A 68 0.71 -9.40 0.34
CA TRP A 68 1.18 -8.01 0.24
C TRP A 68 0.01 -7.03 0.20
N GLU A 69 -1.01 -7.28 -0.63
CA GLU A 69 -2.20 -6.44 -0.74
C GLU A 69 -3.04 -6.40 0.56
N GLN A 70 -2.93 -7.44 1.40
CA GLN A 70 -3.56 -7.50 2.72
C GLN A 70 -2.66 -7.00 3.87
N TYR A 71 -1.48 -6.45 3.58
CA TYR A 71 -0.51 -6.01 4.58
C TYR A 71 -0.06 -7.12 5.56
N LYS A 72 -0.20 -8.39 5.18
CA LYS A 72 0.22 -9.55 5.99
C LYS A 72 1.71 -9.84 5.87
N ARG A 73 2.35 -9.37 4.79
CA ARG A 73 3.78 -9.53 4.52
C ARG A 73 4.31 -8.31 3.77
N VAL A 74 5.60 -8.04 3.93
CA VAL A 74 6.33 -7.01 3.18
C VAL A 74 7.11 -7.68 2.05
N PRO A 75 7.04 -7.18 0.80
CA PRO A 75 7.96 -7.63 -0.26
C PRO A 75 9.38 -7.19 0.08
N SER A 76 10.38 -7.94 -0.38
CA SER A 76 11.75 -7.40 -0.38
C SER A 76 11.82 -6.17 -1.30
N GLY A 77 12.84 -5.32 -1.11
CA GLY A 77 13.03 -4.15 -1.99
C GLY A 77 13.11 -4.54 -3.48
N PHE A 78 13.75 -5.67 -3.78
CA PHE A 78 13.79 -6.25 -5.12
C PHE A 78 12.40 -6.59 -5.66
N LEU A 79 11.58 -7.34 -4.90
CA LEU A 79 10.24 -7.73 -5.35
C LEU A 79 9.28 -6.53 -5.45
N LEU A 80 9.49 -5.49 -4.65
CA LEU A 80 8.78 -4.23 -4.78
C LEU A 80 9.13 -3.53 -6.10
N ALA A 81 10.41 -3.51 -6.50
CA ALA A 81 10.84 -2.98 -7.78
C ALA A 81 10.24 -3.79 -8.95
N CYS A 82 10.29 -5.13 -8.89
CA CYS A 82 9.65 -5.97 -9.90
C CYS A 82 8.14 -5.73 -10.02
N TRP A 83 7.45 -5.45 -8.90
CA TRP A 83 6.04 -5.07 -8.94
C TRP A 83 5.82 -3.73 -9.64
N LEU A 84 6.63 -2.72 -9.32
CA LEU A 84 6.59 -1.42 -10.01
C LEU A 84 6.79 -1.60 -11.52
N ASP A 85 7.81 -2.35 -11.93
CA ASP A 85 8.13 -2.60 -13.34
C ASP A 85 7.00 -3.37 -14.04
N ALA A 86 6.43 -4.40 -13.39
CA ALA A 86 5.32 -5.18 -13.93
C ALA A 86 4.05 -4.34 -14.20
N LEU A 87 3.90 -3.22 -13.49
CA LEU A 87 2.81 -2.26 -13.67
C LEU A 87 3.21 -1.03 -14.51
N GLY A 88 4.47 -0.92 -14.96
CA GLY A 88 4.97 0.25 -15.69
C GLY A 88 5.04 1.52 -14.82
N LEU A 89 5.30 1.37 -13.53
CA LEU A 89 5.34 2.46 -12.55
C LEU A 89 6.78 2.77 -12.09
N LYS A 90 6.96 3.97 -11.55
CA LYS A 90 8.19 4.38 -10.85
C LYS A 90 7.85 5.05 -9.54
N VAL A 91 8.74 4.92 -8.55
CA VAL A 91 8.60 5.59 -7.24
C VAL A 91 9.38 6.91 -7.23
N LYS A 92 8.84 7.93 -6.56
CA LYS A 92 9.55 9.18 -6.21
C LYS A 92 9.58 9.33 -4.70
N VAL A 93 10.73 9.71 -4.15
CA VAL A 93 10.91 9.91 -2.71
C VAL A 93 10.81 11.40 -2.40
N HIS A 94 10.04 11.73 -1.37
CA HIS A 94 9.85 13.09 -0.88
C HIS A 94 10.14 13.15 0.62
N LYS A 95 10.60 14.31 1.10
CA LYS A 95 10.84 14.52 2.53
C LYS A 95 9.51 14.53 3.27
N LYS A 96 9.35 13.69 4.29
CA LYS A 96 8.22 13.79 5.22
C LYS A 96 8.46 15.01 6.12
N THR A 97 7.55 15.99 6.08
CA THR A 97 7.57 17.10 7.05
C THR A 97 7.23 16.52 8.42
N ILE A 98 8.21 16.52 9.32
CA ILE A 98 8.00 16.16 10.72
C ILE A 98 7.82 17.49 11.44
N ILE A 99 6.58 17.81 11.82
CA ILE A 99 6.31 18.89 12.76
C ILE A 99 6.81 18.39 14.12
N LYS A 100 7.80 19.06 14.69
CA LYS A 100 8.32 18.78 16.03
C LYS A 100 7.36 19.28 17.09
#